data_AF-A0A2V5S4Q7-F1
#
_entry.id   AF-A0A2V5S4Q7-F1
#
_cell.length_a   1.000
_cell.length_b   1.000
_cell.length_c   1.000
_cell.angle_alpha   90.00
_cell.angle_beta   90.00
_cell.angle_gamma   90.00
#
_symmetry.space_group_name_H-M   'P 1'
#
loop_
_entity.id
_entity.type
_entity.pdbx_description
1 polymer ?
#
loop_
_entity_poly.entity_id
_entity_poly.type
_entity_poly.pdbx_seq_one_letter_code
_entity_poly.pdbx_strand_id
1 'polypeptide(L)' 'APIVGGKGGGRPESAQGGGTDASKIAEALAKARELLS' A
#
# COMPACT_ATOMS: atom_id res chain seq x y z
N ALA A 1 1.63 2.62 -0.05
CA ALA A 1 3.05 2.93 0.25
C ALA A 1 3.24 3.82 1.48
N PRO A 2 2.59 5.01 1.62
CA PRO A 2 2.85 5.89 2.76
C PRO A 2 2.50 5.26 4.12
N ILE A 3 1.48 4.40 4.19
CA ILE A 3 1.09 3.65 5.41
C ILE A 3 2.28 2.84 5.97
N VAL A 4 3.04 2.15 5.12
CA VAL A 4 4.22 1.36 5.50
C VAL A 4 5.53 2.16 5.43
N GLY A 5 5.44 3.49 5.40
CA GLY A 5 6.61 4.38 5.40
C GLY A 5 7.44 4.36 4.11
N GLY A 6 6.85 4.03 2.96
CA GLY A 6 7.58 4.00 1.69
C GLY A 6 6.87 4.64 0.52
N LYS A 7 7.42 4.38 -0.67
CA LYS A 7 6.99 4.99 -1.94
C LYS A 7 6.60 3.90 -2.95
N GLY A 8 5.75 4.26 -3.89
CA GLY A 8 5.33 3.39 -4.98
C GLY A 8 4.97 4.19 -6.22
N GLY A 9 4.84 3.51 -7.34
CA GLY A 9 4.48 4.09 -8.63
C GLY A 9 4.07 3.01 -9.62
N GLY A 10 3.53 3.45 -10.75
CA GLY A 10 3.03 2.57 -11.80
C GLY A 10 2.00 3.27 -12.65
N ARG A 11 1.27 2.48 -13.41
CA ARG A 11 0.18 2.93 -14.27
C ARG A 11 -1.17 2.55 -13.63
N PRO A 12 -2.30 3.12 -14.09
CA PRO A 12 -3.62 2.81 -13.54
C PRO A 12 -3.96 1.31 -13.55
N GLU A 13 -3.49 0.57 -14.55
CA GLU A 13 -3.70 -0.87 -14.67
C GLU A 13 -2.76 -1.71 -13.78
N SER A 14 -1.62 -1.17 -13.36
CA SER A 14 -0.63 -1.89 -12.54
C SER A 14 0.34 -0.95 -11.84
N ALA A 15 0.45 -1.10 -10.52
CA ALA A 15 1.39 -0.34 -9.70
C ALA A 15 2.05 -1.20 -8.63
N GLN A 16 3.27 -0.82 -8.27
CA GLN A 16 4.05 -1.46 -7.21
C GLN A 16 4.62 -0.41 -6.26
N GLY A 17 4.74 -0.78 -4.99
CA GLY A 17 5.38 0.07 -3.97
C GLY A 17 5.93 -0.76 -2.82
N GLY A 18 6.90 -0.18 -2.12
CA GLY A 18 7.54 -0.78 -0.95
C GLY A 18 7.45 0.13 0.28
N GLY A 19 7.93 -0.37 1.41
CA GLY A 19 8.01 0.35 2.69
C GLY A 19 8.96 -0.32 3.67
N THR A 20 9.45 0.45 4.65
CA THR A 20 10.41 -0.01 5.65
C THR A 20 9.74 -0.51 6.93
N ASP A 21 8.46 -0.20 7.14
CA ASP A 21 7.71 -0.60 8.33
C ASP A 21 6.78 -1.79 8.02
N ALA A 22 7.31 -3.00 8.19
CA ALA A 22 6.57 -4.24 7.97
C ALA A 22 5.43 -4.46 8.98
N SER A 23 5.47 -3.80 10.15
CA SER A 23 4.42 -3.97 11.17
C SER A 23 3.06 -3.44 10.71
N LYS A 24 3.05 -2.50 9.76
CA LYS A 24 1.85 -1.85 9.22
C LYS A 24 1.22 -2.53 8.00
N ILE A 25 1.68 -3.73 7.65
CA ILE A 25 1.13 -4.49 6.52
C ILE A 25 -0.36 -4.78 6.72
N ALA A 26 -0.78 -5.12 7.94
CA ALA A 26 -2.18 -5.41 8.25
C ALA A 26 -3.09 -4.18 8.03
N GLU A 27 -2.65 -3.00 8.47
CA GLU A 27 -3.35 -1.73 8.25
C GLU A 27 -3.45 -1.39 6.75
N ALA A 28 -2.35 -1.58 6.00
CA ALA A 28 -2.34 -1.35 4.57
C ALA A 28 -3.33 -2.25 3.81
N LEU A 29 -3.43 -3.53 4.19
CA LEU A 29 -4.40 -4.49 3.64
C LEU A 29 -5.85 -4.10 3.99
N ALA A 30 -6.11 -3.67 5.22
CA ALA A 30 -7.44 -3.20 5.61
C ALA A 30 -7.87 -1.99 4.77
N LYS A 31 -6.97 -1.01 4.60
CA LYS A 31 -7.27 0.17 3.78
C LYS A 31 -7.52 -0.17 2.32
N ALA A 32 -6.79 -1.14 1.77
CA ALA A 32 -7.03 -1.61 0.40
C ALA A 32 -8.44 -2.18 0.22
N ARG A 33 -8.96 -2.91 1.22
CA ARG A 33 -10.34 -3.43 1.17
C ARG A 33 -11.38 -2.31 1.20
N GLU A 34 -11.19 -1.30 2.04
CA GLU A 34 -12.08 -0.12 2.09
C GLU A 34 -12.15 0.65 0.76
N LEU A 35 -11.08 0.65 -0.03
CA LEU A 35 -11.04 1.35 -1.32
C LEU A 35 -11.70 0.56 -2.46
N LEU A 36 -11.90 -0.75 -2.27
CA LEU A 36 -12.50 -1.64 -3.26
C LEU A 36 -14.00 -1.88 -3.03
N SER A 37 -14.52 -1.49 -1.86
CA SER A 37 -15.95 -1.46 -1.56
C SER A 37 -16.59 -0.19 -2.09
#